data_AF-I9WHZ7-F1
#
_entry.id   AF-I9WHZ7-F1
#
_cell.length_a   1.000
_cell.length_b   1.000
_cell.length_c   1.000
_cell.angle_alpha   90.00
_cell.angle_beta   90.00
_cell.angle_gamma   90.00
#
_symmetry.space_group_name_H-M   'P 1'
#
loop_
_entity.id
_entity.type
_entity.pdbx_description
1 polymer ?
#
loop_
_entity_poly.entity_id
_entity_poly.type
_entity_poly.pdbx_seq_one_letter_code
_entity_poly.pdbx_strand_id
1 'polypeptide(L)'
;MQAFRLEDDVDDYVKKELTNLGLMKNTDFNVKSQMSSSLKNALLNASKTKDKTSYGEPDFSLEKYTHPKNKGSVIPVIIENKLYAKNLKKLKNSTVANDDHSISKFAVNGALHYAQNILRNKEKYKECIAIGIAGDDEENLLIEVYYVFASGINSHKLTNTKNLHFLENQESFNAFYKECTLTEEEKHLILIKTKAELNETAKKLNRLMHNHNITAPQRAICERHAFIHARN
;
A
#
# COMPACT_ATOMS: atom_id res chain seq x y z
N MET A 1 -16.70 3.55 27.31
CA MET A 1 -16.72 3.95 25.89
C MET A 1 -17.28 2.82 25.04
N GLN A 2 -17.73 3.14 23.83
CA GLN A 2 -18.39 2.20 22.95
C GLN A 2 -17.34 1.48 22.09
N ALA A 3 -17.23 0.16 22.26
CA ALA A 3 -16.38 -0.66 21.40
C ALA A 3 -16.86 -0.62 19.95
N PHE A 4 -15.92 -0.64 19.01
CA PHE A 4 -16.23 -0.80 17.60
C PHE A 4 -16.86 -2.18 17.36
N ARG A 5 -17.91 -2.21 16.54
CA ARG A 5 -18.66 -3.43 16.20
C ARG A 5 -18.52 -3.76 14.73
N LEU A 6 -18.37 -2.73 13.90
CA LEU A 6 -18.24 -2.82 12.46
C LEU A 6 -16.98 -2.08 11.99
N GLU A 7 -16.48 -2.45 10.82
CA GLU A 7 -15.37 -1.72 10.18
C GLU A 7 -15.76 -0.26 9.90
N ASP A 8 -17.03 0.00 9.61
CA ASP A 8 -17.58 1.35 9.45
C ASP A 8 -17.40 2.23 10.71
N ASP A 9 -17.34 1.65 11.91
CA ASP A 9 -17.07 2.43 13.14
C ASP A 9 -15.64 2.97 13.16
N VAL A 10 -14.68 2.18 12.64
CA VAL A 10 -13.28 2.60 12.47
C VAL A 10 -13.19 3.66 11.37
N ASP A 11 -13.91 3.49 10.27
CA ASP A 11 -13.99 4.48 9.19
C ASP A 11 -14.55 5.82 9.69
N ASP A 12 -15.60 5.80 10.51
CA ASP A 12 -16.19 7.01 11.06
C ASP A 12 -15.26 7.70 12.06
N TYR A 13 -14.50 6.94 12.86
CA TYR A 13 -13.43 7.50 13.69
C TYR A 13 -12.36 8.19 12.83
N VAL A 14 -11.83 7.52 11.80
CA VAL A 14 -10.79 8.09 10.92
C VAL A 14 -11.31 9.32 10.18
N LYS A 15 -12.55 9.28 9.70
CA LYS A 15 -13.21 10.43 9.06
C LYS A 15 -13.32 11.63 10.01
N LYS A 16 -13.69 11.39 11.27
CA LYS A 16 -13.74 12.42 12.31
C LYS A 16 -12.36 13.00 12.56
N GLU A 17 -11.32 12.17 12.67
CA GLU A 17 -9.95 12.62 12.85
C GLU A 17 -9.45 13.49 11.68
N LEU A 18 -9.69 13.07 10.43
CA LEU A 18 -9.35 13.88 9.25
C LEU A 18 -10.09 15.24 9.27
N THR A 19 -11.36 15.24 9.67
CA THR A 19 -12.17 16.47 9.77
C THR A 19 -11.68 17.37 10.91
N ASN A 20 -11.26 16.81 12.05
CA ASN A 20 -10.67 17.54 13.17
C ASN A 20 -9.35 18.23 12.79
N LEU A 21 -8.61 17.65 11.84
CA LEU A 21 -7.42 18.26 11.22
C LEU A 21 -7.75 19.36 10.20
N GLY A 22 -9.03 19.70 10.03
CA GLY A 22 -9.49 20.72 9.09
C GLY A 22 -9.56 20.24 7.63
N LEU A 23 -9.47 18.94 7.38
CA LEU A 23 -9.56 18.38 6.02
C LEU A 23 -11.02 18.19 5.63
N MET A 24 -11.36 18.57 4.39
CA MET A 24 -12.72 18.47 3.87
C MET A 24 -12.91 17.24 2.98
N LYS A 25 -13.98 16.47 3.23
CA LYS A 25 -14.39 15.35 2.37
C LYS A 25 -14.68 15.83 0.95
N ASN A 26 -14.30 15.04 -0.06
CA ASN A 26 -14.43 15.33 -1.49
C ASN A 26 -13.63 16.55 -1.98
N THR A 27 -12.78 17.13 -1.13
CA THR A 27 -11.86 18.22 -1.51
C THR A 27 -10.43 17.82 -1.16
N ASP A 28 -10.18 17.53 0.11
CA ASP A 28 -8.85 17.14 0.62
C ASP A 28 -8.68 15.62 0.71
N PHE A 29 -9.75 14.92 1.10
CA PHE A 29 -9.78 13.46 1.18
C PHE A 29 -11.04 12.89 0.53
N ASN A 30 -10.89 11.73 -0.07
CA ASN A 30 -11.97 10.97 -0.69
C ASN A 30 -12.18 9.64 0.03
N VAL A 31 -13.39 9.11 -0.07
CA VAL A 31 -13.79 7.84 0.56
C VAL A 31 -14.08 6.82 -0.52
N LYS A 32 -13.56 5.60 -0.38
CA LYS A 32 -13.80 4.47 -1.29
C LYS A 32 -13.55 4.86 -2.76
N SER A 33 -14.55 4.69 -3.62
CA SER A 33 -14.46 4.92 -5.07
C SER A 33 -14.50 6.40 -5.50
N GLN A 34 -14.61 7.36 -4.58
CA GLN A 34 -14.70 8.81 -4.90
C GLN A 34 -13.34 9.45 -5.23
N MET A 35 -12.41 8.70 -5.79
CA MET A 35 -11.06 9.13 -6.13
C MET A 35 -11.02 9.91 -7.45
N SER A 36 -9.94 10.68 -7.66
CA SER A 36 -9.69 11.33 -8.95
C SER A 36 -9.52 10.30 -10.08
N SER A 37 -9.78 10.71 -11.32
CA SER A 37 -9.56 9.85 -12.50
C SER A 37 -8.11 9.38 -12.62
N SER A 38 -7.15 10.21 -12.18
CA SER A 38 -5.73 9.85 -12.17
C SER A 38 -5.46 8.69 -11.21
N LEU A 39 -6.01 8.77 -9.99
CA LEU A 39 -5.82 7.75 -8.98
C LEU A 39 -6.57 6.46 -9.31
N LYS A 40 -7.79 6.55 -9.86
CA LYS A 40 -8.53 5.39 -10.40
C LYS A 40 -7.74 4.65 -11.46
N ASN A 41 -7.15 5.39 -12.41
CA ASN A 41 -6.31 4.80 -13.45
C ASN A 41 -5.06 4.13 -12.87
N ALA A 42 -4.42 4.75 -11.87
CA ALA A 42 -3.26 4.16 -11.20
C ALA A 42 -3.60 2.92 -10.36
N LEU A 43 -4.86 2.78 -9.93
CA LEU A 43 -5.37 1.64 -9.19
C LEU A 43 -6.09 0.61 -10.06
N LEU A 44 -6.05 0.73 -11.39
CA LEU A 44 -6.58 -0.30 -12.29
C LEU A 44 -5.92 -1.65 -12.00
N ASN A 45 -6.74 -2.69 -11.90
CA ASN A 45 -6.35 -4.05 -11.53
C ASN A 45 -5.78 -4.21 -10.11
N ALA A 46 -5.95 -3.21 -9.25
CA ALA A 46 -5.57 -3.30 -7.84
C ALA A 46 -6.70 -3.82 -6.94
N SER A 47 -7.86 -4.19 -7.50
CA SER A 47 -8.98 -4.73 -6.72
C SER A 47 -8.58 -5.96 -5.93
N LYS A 48 -9.12 -6.05 -4.71
CA LYS A 48 -8.98 -7.19 -3.80
C LYS A 48 -10.01 -8.30 -4.09
N THR A 49 -10.94 -8.06 -5.02
CA THR A 49 -11.96 -9.04 -5.42
C THR A 49 -11.37 -10.13 -6.32
N LYS A 50 -12.03 -11.29 -6.36
CA LYS A 50 -11.56 -12.46 -7.12
C LYS A 50 -11.32 -12.16 -8.60
N ASP A 51 -12.09 -11.25 -9.18
CA ASP A 51 -12.06 -11.01 -10.62
C ASP A 51 -11.04 -9.93 -11.04
N LYS A 52 -10.33 -9.27 -10.10
CA LYS A 52 -9.19 -8.31 -10.28
C LYS A 52 -9.25 -7.31 -11.46
N THR A 53 -10.38 -7.15 -12.13
CA THR A 53 -10.58 -6.33 -13.34
C THR A 53 -11.08 -4.93 -12.99
N SER A 54 -11.53 -4.72 -11.75
CA SER A 54 -11.90 -3.42 -11.22
C SER A 54 -10.70 -2.69 -10.60
N TYR A 55 -10.85 -1.39 -10.41
CA TYR A 55 -9.87 -0.58 -9.69
C TYR A 55 -9.87 -0.94 -8.19
N GLY A 56 -8.73 -0.70 -7.54
CA GLY A 56 -8.62 -0.77 -6.09
C GLY A 56 -9.43 0.33 -5.40
N GLU A 57 -10.12 -0.01 -4.32
CA GLU A 57 -10.92 0.92 -3.52
C GLU A 57 -10.37 0.99 -2.10
N PRO A 58 -9.38 1.87 -1.83
CA PRO A 58 -8.97 2.15 -0.47
C PRO A 58 -10.08 2.87 0.32
N ASP A 59 -10.12 2.69 1.63
CA ASP A 59 -11.12 3.32 2.49
C ASP A 59 -11.04 4.84 2.40
N PHE A 60 -9.81 5.39 2.48
CA PHE A 60 -9.55 6.80 2.26
C PHE A 60 -8.36 7.05 1.33
N SER A 61 -8.44 8.14 0.57
CA SER A 61 -7.36 8.61 -0.28
C SER A 61 -7.24 10.13 -0.24
N LEU A 62 -6.01 10.64 -0.26
CA LEU A 62 -5.72 12.07 -0.29
C LEU A 62 -4.70 12.36 -1.40
N GLU A 63 -4.95 13.41 -2.18
CA GLU A 63 -4.04 13.90 -3.23
C GLU A 63 -3.65 15.38 -2.98
N LYS A 64 -3.80 15.84 -1.73
CA LYS A 64 -3.57 17.22 -1.30
C LYS A 64 -2.10 17.64 -1.28
N TYR A 65 -1.20 16.72 -0.91
CA TYR A 65 0.19 17.06 -0.61
C TYR A 65 1.09 16.97 -1.83
N THR A 66 2.01 17.92 -1.91
CA THR A 66 3.00 18.00 -3.00
C THR A 66 4.40 17.74 -2.49
N HIS A 67 5.28 17.30 -3.39
CA HIS A 67 6.67 17.01 -3.08
C HIS A 67 7.42 18.32 -2.72
N PRO A 68 8.21 18.36 -1.62
CA PRO A 68 8.86 19.60 -1.16
C PRO A 68 9.76 20.27 -2.19
N LYS A 69 10.46 19.47 -3.02
CA LYS A 69 11.33 19.96 -4.10
C LYS A 69 10.63 20.15 -5.45
N ASN A 70 9.40 19.64 -5.61
CA ASN A 70 8.66 19.71 -6.87
C ASN A 70 7.16 19.81 -6.59
N LYS A 71 6.67 21.05 -6.50
CA LYS A 71 5.26 21.34 -6.20
C LYS A 71 4.27 20.78 -7.23
N GLY A 72 4.72 20.42 -8.44
CA GLY A 72 3.88 19.77 -9.46
C GLY A 72 3.70 18.26 -9.25
N SER A 73 4.51 17.66 -8.37
CA SER A 73 4.45 16.23 -8.07
C SER A 73 3.60 16.00 -6.82
N VAL A 74 2.45 15.35 -6.98
CA VAL A 74 1.58 14.96 -5.86
C VAL A 74 2.13 13.71 -5.19
N ILE A 75 2.07 13.66 -3.85
CA ILE A 75 2.36 12.47 -3.05
C ILE A 75 1.03 11.98 -2.48
N PRO A 76 0.40 10.95 -3.08
CA PRO A 76 -0.86 10.41 -2.58
C PRO A 76 -0.68 9.77 -1.20
N VAL A 77 -1.70 9.90 -0.38
CA VAL A 77 -1.83 9.20 0.90
C VAL A 77 -3.00 8.24 0.79
N ILE A 78 -2.74 6.96 1.08
CA ILE A 78 -3.75 5.90 1.07
C ILE A 78 -3.92 5.36 2.47
N ILE A 79 -5.16 5.26 2.93
CA ILE A 79 -5.51 4.73 4.25
C ILE A 79 -6.41 3.52 4.08
N GLU A 80 -6.09 2.46 4.82
CA GLU A 80 -6.90 1.27 4.96
C GLU A 80 -7.14 0.97 6.44
N ASN A 81 -8.39 0.63 6.74
CA ASN A 81 -8.87 0.41 8.08
C ASN A 81 -9.32 -1.03 8.26
N LYS A 82 -9.11 -1.59 9.45
CA LYS A 82 -9.66 -2.90 9.81
C LYS A 82 -10.19 -2.88 11.23
N LEU A 83 -11.30 -3.58 11.45
CA LEU A 83 -11.78 -3.88 12.80
C LEU A 83 -10.81 -4.82 13.52
N TYR A 84 -10.61 -4.60 14.82
CA TYR A 84 -9.72 -5.32 15.74
C TYR A 84 -8.23 -5.03 15.54
N ALA A 85 -7.51 -4.69 16.61
CA ALA A 85 -6.08 -4.39 16.59
C ALA A 85 -5.22 -5.52 15.99
N LYS A 86 -5.64 -6.79 16.16
CA LYS A 86 -4.96 -7.96 15.58
C LYS A 86 -4.91 -7.96 14.05
N ASN A 87 -5.78 -7.19 13.39
CA ASN A 87 -5.86 -7.09 11.93
C ASN A 87 -5.02 -5.93 11.38
N LEU A 88 -4.14 -5.32 12.18
CA LEU A 88 -3.23 -4.27 11.70
C LEU A 88 -2.32 -4.75 10.57
N LYS A 89 -1.60 -5.86 10.78
CA LYS A 89 -0.56 -6.34 9.85
C LYS A 89 -0.32 -7.83 9.95
N LYS A 90 -0.07 -8.47 8.80
CA LYS A 90 0.44 -9.84 8.71
C LYS A 90 1.83 -9.88 8.10
N LEU A 91 2.75 -10.56 8.77
CA LEU A 91 4.09 -10.82 8.27
C LEU A 91 4.24 -12.26 7.77
N LYS A 92 5.09 -12.45 6.76
CA LYS A 92 5.57 -13.73 6.25
C LYS A 92 7.08 -13.62 6.08
N ASN A 93 7.86 -14.44 6.77
CA ASN A 93 9.33 -14.38 6.75
C ASN A 93 9.90 -12.97 7.04
N SER A 94 9.33 -12.30 8.05
CA SER A 94 9.71 -10.93 8.46
C SER A 94 9.44 -9.82 7.43
N THR A 95 8.75 -10.11 6.32
CA THR A 95 8.24 -9.10 5.38
C THR A 95 6.72 -9.04 5.42
N VAL A 96 6.13 -7.92 4.99
CA VAL A 96 4.67 -7.81 4.92
C VAL A 96 4.13 -8.79 3.89
N ALA A 97 3.19 -9.63 4.29
CA ALA A 97 2.61 -10.65 3.43
C ALA A 97 1.81 -10.01 2.28
N ASN A 98 1.98 -10.51 1.06
CA ASN A 98 1.38 -9.94 -0.15
C ASN A 98 0.45 -10.93 -0.88
N ASP A 99 -0.02 -11.97 -0.19
CA ASP A 99 -1.06 -12.85 -0.70
C ASP A 99 -2.45 -12.20 -0.57
N ASP A 100 -3.38 -12.61 -1.45
CA ASP A 100 -4.72 -12.01 -1.54
C ASP A 100 -5.49 -12.06 -0.19
N HIS A 101 -5.29 -13.11 0.60
CA HIS A 101 -5.91 -13.22 1.92
C HIS A 101 -5.35 -12.16 2.89
N SER A 102 -4.03 -12.02 2.94
CA SER A 102 -3.37 -11.02 3.78
C SER A 102 -3.72 -9.59 3.37
N ILE A 103 -3.73 -9.30 2.06
CA ILE A 103 -4.07 -7.97 1.51
C ILE A 103 -5.52 -7.58 1.85
N SER A 104 -6.45 -8.53 1.82
CA SER A 104 -7.85 -8.26 2.14
C SER A 104 -8.11 -8.15 3.65
N LYS A 105 -7.40 -8.92 4.47
CA LYS A 105 -7.71 -9.07 5.90
C LYS A 105 -6.96 -8.11 6.82
N PHE A 106 -5.84 -7.53 6.35
CA PHE A 106 -4.97 -6.71 7.20
C PHE A 106 -4.77 -5.31 6.63
N ALA A 107 -4.86 -4.29 7.49
CA ALA A 107 -4.87 -2.88 7.13
C ALA A 107 -3.58 -2.45 6.40
N VAL A 108 -2.42 -2.71 7.01
CA VAL A 108 -1.11 -2.37 6.43
C VAL A 108 -0.86 -3.10 5.11
N ASN A 109 -1.24 -4.37 5.02
CA ASN A 109 -1.07 -5.19 3.83
C ASN A 109 -1.91 -4.62 2.66
N GLY A 110 -3.15 -4.21 2.94
CA GLY A 110 -4.03 -3.52 2.00
C GLY A 110 -3.48 -2.17 1.54
N ALA A 111 -3.07 -1.31 2.49
CA ALA A 111 -2.53 0.01 2.18
C ALA A 111 -1.27 -0.06 1.30
N LEU A 112 -0.34 -0.97 1.62
CA LEU A 112 0.88 -1.17 0.85
C LEU A 112 0.60 -1.73 -0.55
N HIS A 113 -0.37 -2.65 -0.69
CA HIS A 113 -0.79 -3.15 -2.00
C HIS A 113 -1.28 -2.01 -2.91
N TYR A 114 -2.12 -1.11 -2.40
CA TYR A 114 -2.57 0.03 -3.19
C TYR A 114 -1.44 1.00 -3.52
N ALA A 115 -0.62 1.37 -2.54
CA ALA A 115 0.53 2.24 -2.77
C ALA A 115 1.48 1.67 -3.84
N GLN A 116 1.79 0.37 -3.80
CA GLN A 116 2.64 -0.28 -4.80
C GLN A 116 2.02 -0.23 -6.20
N ASN A 117 0.70 -0.41 -6.32
CA ASN A 117 0.00 -0.32 -7.61
C ASN A 117 0.01 1.12 -8.15
N ILE A 118 -0.24 2.12 -7.30
CA ILE A 118 -0.15 3.54 -7.67
C ILE A 118 1.21 3.86 -8.28
N LEU A 119 2.28 3.37 -7.66
CA LEU A 119 3.66 3.60 -8.12
C LEU A 119 4.07 2.79 -9.36
N ARG A 120 3.20 1.92 -9.88
CA ARG A 120 3.41 1.33 -11.23
C ARG A 120 3.24 2.39 -12.31
N ASN A 121 2.36 3.37 -12.09
CA ASN A 121 2.24 4.54 -12.95
C ASN A 121 3.31 5.59 -12.60
N LYS A 122 4.56 5.26 -12.97
CA LYS A 122 5.74 6.06 -12.64
C LYS A 122 5.74 7.45 -13.26
N GLU A 123 4.94 7.72 -14.29
CA GLU A 123 4.88 9.05 -14.90
C GLU A 123 4.15 10.05 -14.00
N LYS A 124 3.10 9.58 -13.31
CA LYS A 124 2.26 10.42 -12.46
C LYS A 124 2.70 10.44 -11.01
N TYR A 125 3.02 9.28 -10.44
CA TYR A 125 3.35 9.14 -9.02
C TYR A 125 4.72 8.51 -8.83
N LYS A 126 5.55 9.14 -8.00
CA LYS A 126 6.91 8.67 -7.68
C LYS A 126 6.98 8.05 -6.29
N GLU A 127 6.17 8.56 -5.37
CA GLU A 127 6.17 8.22 -3.96
C GLU A 127 4.73 8.21 -3.46
N CYS A 128 4.46 7.44 -2.41
CA CYS A 128 3.14 7.31 -1.80
C CYS A 128 3.31 7.11 -0.30
N ILE A 129 2.38 7.65 0.49
CA ILE A 129 2.25 7.32 1.91
C ILE A 129 1.14 6.29 2.06
N ALA A 130 1.43 5.19 2.74
CA ALA A 130 0.47 4.13 3.04
C ALA A 130 0.24 4.08 4.55
N ILE A 131 -1.02 4.14 4.98
CA ILE A 131 -1.41 4.14 6.39
C ILE A 131 -2.32 2.94 6.64
N GLY A 132 -1.93 2.08 7.57
CA GLY A 132 -2.80 1.02 8.07
C GLY A 132 -3.30 1.38 9.47
N ILE A 133 -4.61 1.32 9.65
CA ILE A 133 -5.27 1.59 10.93
C ILE A 133 -6.09 0.37 11.35
N ALA A 134 -5.94 -0.08 12.59
CA ALA A 134 -6.79 -1.13 13.13
C ALA A 134 -6.99 -0.99 14.63
N GLY A 135 -8.20 -1.23 15.12
CA GLY A 135 -8.51 -1.07 16.53
C GLY A 135 -9.81 -1.74 16.96
N ASP A 136 -9.94 -1.96 18.26
CA ASP A 136 -11.12 -2.52 18.91
C ASP A 136 -12.05 -1.41 19.43
N ASP A 137 -11.49 -0.24 19.72
CA ASP A 137 -12.15 1.00 20.17
C ASP A 137 -11.21 2.21 19.95
N GLU A 138 -11.66 3.41 20.32
CA GLU A 138 -10.88 4.65 20.15
C GLU A 138 -9.57 4.69 20.97
N GLU A 139 -9.47 3.97 22.10
CA GLU A 139 -8.26 3.92 22.94
C GLU A 139 -7.27 2.83 22.47
N ASN A 140 -7.79 1.76 21.87
CA ASN A 140 -7.03 0.60 21.38
C ASN A 140 -6.80 0.63 19.86
N LEU A 141 -6.64 1.83 19.31
CA LEU A 141 -6.41 2.03 17.88
C LEU A 141 -4.91 2.09 17.57
N LEU A 142 -4.48 1.23 16.65
CA LEU A 142 -3.11 1.14 16.17
C LEU A 142 -2.99 1.75 14.78
N ILE A 143 -1.98 2.61 14.61
CA ILE A 143 -1.66 3.26 13.34
C ILE A 143 -0.21 2.95 12.98
N GLU A 144 0.01 2.43 11.78
CA GLU A 144 1.33 2.33 11.17
C GLU A 144 1.36 3.10 9.85
N VAL A 145 2.33 4.02 9.75
CA VAL A 145 2.54 4.86 8.57
C VAL A 145 3.80 4.40 7.84
N TYR A 146 3.67 4.19 6.54
CA TYR A 146 4.73 3.72 5.66
C TYR A 146 5.00 4.73 4.54
N TYR A 147 6.28 5.01 4.33
CA TYR A 147 6.76 5.73 3.15
C TYR A 147 7.11 4.71 2.06
N VAL A 148 6.45 4.81 0.90
CA VAL A 148 6.62 3.90 -0.23
C VAL A 148 7.24 4.67 -1.40
N PHE A 149 8.37 4.17 -1.90
CA PHE A 149 9.20 4.89 -2.88
C PHE A 149 9.39 4.13 -4.20
N ALA A 150 8.87 2.90 -4.31
CA ALA A 150 8.76 2.19 -5.58
C ALA A 150 7.65 1.12 -5.53
N SER A 151 7.31 0.55 -6.68
CA SER A 151 6.28 -0.50 -6.82
C SER A 151 6.71 -1.90 -6.35
N GLY A 152 7.95 -2.06 -5.85
CA GLY A 152 8.45 -3.33 -5.36
C GLY A 152 7.86 -3.70 -3.99
N ILE A 153 7.72 -5.00 -3.72
CA ILE A 153 7.10 -5.53 -2.50
C ILE A 153 7.79 -4.99 -1.22
N ASN A 154 9.13 -4.86 -1.26
CA ASN A 154 9.94 -4.40 -0.14
C ASN A 154 10.35 -2.91 -0.26
N SER A 155 9.77 -2.16 -1.21
CA SER A 155 10.14 -0.76 -1.48
C SER A 155 9.39 0.22 -0.58
N HIS A 156 9.37 -0.06 0.72
CA HIS A 156 8.68 0.72 1.73
C HIS A 156 9.51 0.80 3.02
N LYS A 157 9.29 1.85 3.80
CA LYS A 157 9.90 2.08 5.12
C LYS A 157 8.82 2.41 6.13
N LEU A 158 8.80 1.68 7.25
CA LEU A 158 7.96 2.03 8.40
C LEU A 158 8.50 3.32 9.02
N THR A 159 7.61 4.27 9.29
CA THR A 159 7.94 5.54 9.95
C THR A 159 7.70 5.44 11.45
N ASN A 160 8.22 6.41 12.22
CA ASN A 160 7.99 6.49 13.67
C ASN A 160 6.64 7.12 14.03
N THR A 161 5.86 7.54 13.04
CA THR A 161 4.60 8.25 13.24
C THR A 161 3.46 7.28 13.52
N LYS A 162 2.67 7.57 14.56
CA LYS A 162 1.54 6.76 15.03
C LYS A 162 0.22 7.55 15.12
N ASN A 163 0.15 8.70 14.46
CA ASN A 163 -1.03 9.56 14.42
C ASN A 163 -1.18 10.17 13.02
N LEU A 164 -2.28 10.90 12.79
CA LEU A 164 -2.58 11.54 11.52
C LEU A 164 -2.21 13.04 11.47
N HIS A 165 -1.64 13.61 12.53
CA HIS A 165 -1.43 15.07 12.65
C HIS A 165 -0.55 15.66 11.55
N PHE A 166 0.37 14.87 10.98
CA PHE A 166 1.18 15.31 9.85
C PHE A 166 0.37 15.60 8.58
N LEU A 167 -0.90 15.19 8.52
CA LEU A 167 -1.83 15.49 7.43
C LEU A 167 -2.52 16.85 7.56
N GLU A 168 -2.40 17.57 8.68
CA GLU A 168 -3.11 18.84 8.89
C GLU A 168 -2.89 19.86 7.77
N ASN A 169 -1.64 20.04 7.35
CA ASN A 169 -1.27 21.00 6.32
C ASN A 169 0.04 20.61 5.62
N GLN A 170 0.40 21.35 4.57
CA GLN A 170 1.60 21.06 3.77
C GLN A 170 2.91 21.25 4.57
N GLU A 171 2.94 22.12 5.58
CA GLU A 171 4.13 22.34 6.43
C GLU A 171 4.39 21.14 7.34
N SER A 172 3.36 20.69 8.07
CA SER A 172 3.41 19.48 8.91
C SER A 172 3.76 18.25 8.06
N PHE A 173 3.19 18.14 6.85
CA PHE A 173 3.52 17.05 5.92
C PHE A 173 4.98 17.10 5.46
N ASN A 174 5.52 18.29 5.16
CA ASN A 174 6.91 18.45 4.74
C ASN A 174 7.89 18.08 5.87
N ALA A 175 7.57 18.43 7.11
CA ALA A 175 8.36 18.04 8.28
C ALA A 175 8.42 16.52 8.43
N PHE A 176 7.25 15.86 8.40
CA PHE A 176 7.15 14.40 8.39
C PHE A 176 7.92 13.78 7.22
N TYR A 177 7.76 14.31 6.02
CA TYR A 177 8.40 13.80 4.81
C TYR A 177 9.93 13.86 4.92
N LYS A 178 10.48 14.96 5.46
CA LYS A 178 11.93 15.11 5.68
C LYS A 178 12.47 14.07 6.65
N GLU A 179 11.70 13.67 7.65
CA GLU A 179 12.11 12.64 8.62
C GLU A 179 11.99 11.22 8.08
N CYS A 180 10.96 10.94 7.27
CA CYS A 180 10.70 9.58 6.80
C CYS A 180 11.49 9.21 5.54
N THR A 181 11.87 10.19 4.72
CA THR A 181 12.55 9.95 3.44
C THR A 181 13.87 9.22 3.59
N LEU A 182 14.26 8.60 2.48
CA LEU A 182 15.53 7.91 2.31
C LEU A 182 16.36 8.68 1.28
N THR A 183 17.68 8.64 1.43
CA THR A 183 18.57 9.16 0.37
C THR A 183 18.45 8.30 -0.89
N GLU A 184 18.85 8.84 -2.04
CA GLU A 184 18.82 8.08 -3.28
C GLU A 184 19.74 6.85 -3.22
N GLU A 185 20.85 6.94 -2.49
CA GLU A 185 21.73 5.79 -2.23
C GLU A 185 21.02 4.71 -1.41
N GLU A 186 20.32 5.07 -0.34
CA GLU A 186 19.57 4.12 0.48
C GLU A 186 18.45 3.44 -0.32
N LYS A 187 17.69 4.22 -1.10
CA LYS A 187 16.68 3.68 -2.02
C LYS A 187 17.31 2.70 -3.00
N HIS A 188 18.45 3.06 -3.61
CA HIS A 188 19.14 2.21 -4.57
C HIS A 188 19.63 0.90 -3.93
N LEU A 189 20.19 0.96 -2.72
CA LEU A 189 20.63 -0.22 -1.97
C LEU A 189 19.47 -1.18 -1.67
N ILE A 190 18.32 -0.66 -1.23
CA ILE A 190 17.13 -1.48 -0.98
C ILE A 190 16.64 -2.14 -2.27
N LEU A 191 16.63 -1.41 -3.38
CA LEU A 191 16.21 -1.94 -4.68
C LEU A 191 17.17 -3.03 -5.19
N ILE A 192 18.49 -2.84 -5.05
CA ILE A 192 19.49 -3.85 -5.39
C ILE A 192 19.30 -5.11 -4.54
N LYS A 193 19.18 -4.95 -3.22
CA LYS A 193 19.01 -6.07 -2.30
C LYS A 193 17.75 -6.86 -2.63
N THR A 194 16.64 -6.17 -2.86
CA THR A 194 15.38 -6.78 -3.28
C THR A 194 15.53 -7.53 -4.61
N LYS A 195 16.25 -6.96 -5.59
CA LYS A 195 16.53 -7.63 -6.87
C LYS A 195 17.41 -8.87 -6.70
N ALA A 196 18.40 -8.82 -5.83
CA ALA A 196 19.28 -9.95 -5.53
C ALA A 196 18.50 -11.11 -4.86
N GLU A 197 17.64 -10.80 -3.89
CA GLU A 197 16.78 -11.77 -3.21
C GLU A 197 15.78 -12.44 -4.19
N LEU A 198 15.20 -11.65 -5.11
CA LEU A 198 14.34 -12.18 -6.17
C LEU A 198 15.11 -13.12 -7.10
N ASN A 199 16.32 -12.75 -7.52
CA ASN A 199 17.15 -13.60 -8.37
C ASN A 199 17.54 -14.91 -7.68
N GLU A 200 17.90 -14.88 -6.40
CA GLU A 200 18.19 -16.09 -5.62
C GLU A 200 16.96 -16.98 -5.49
N THR A 201 15.78 -16.39 -5.24
CA THR A 201 14.52 -17.12 -5.18
C THR A 201 14.18 -17.78 -6.53
N ALA A 202 14.36 -17.05 -7.64
CA ALA A 202 14.15 -17.58 -8.99
C ALA A 202 15.11 -18.72 -9.33
N LYS A 203 16.39 -18.61 -8.95
CA LYS A 203 17.38 -19.70 -9.11
C LYS A 203 16.98 -20.94 -8.32
N LYS A 204 16.54 -20.78 -7.07
CA LYS A 204 16.06 -21.90 -6.24
C LYS A 204 14.85 -22.56 -6.87
N LEU A 205 13.89 -21.78 -7.37
CA LEU A 205 12.71 -22.30 -8.07
C LEU A 205 13.13 -23.07 -9.34
N ASN A 206 14.03 -22.52 -10.15
CA ASN A 206 14.55 -23.18 -11.35
C ASN A 206 15.27 -24.51 -11.02
N ARG A 207 16.03 -24.56 -9.92
CA ARG A 207 16.66 -25.80 -9.44
C ARG A 207 15.61 -26.81 -8.99
N LEU A 208 14.57 -26.40 -8.26
CA LEU A 208 13.46 -27.28 -7.87
C LEU A 208 12.74 -27.85 -9.10
N MET A 209 12.42 -27.00 -10.09
CA MET A 209 11.80 -27.43 -11.34
C MET A 209 12.68 -28.40 -12.14
N HIS A 210 14.00 -28.25 -12.07
CA HIS A 210 14.95 -29.18 -12.68
C HIS A 210 15.04 -30.50 -11.91
N ASN A 211 15.12 -30.45 -10.58
CA ASN A 211 15.22 -31.62 -9.72
C ASN A 211 13.96 -32.48 -9.72
N HIS A 212 12.79 -31.87 -9.97
CA HIS A 212 11.52 -32.59 -10.14
C HIS A 212 11.30 -33.13 -11.58
N ASN A 213 12.34 -33.17 -12.43
CA ASN A 213 12.27 -33.70 -13.81
C ASN A 213 11.17 -33.06 -14.68
N ILE A 214 10.77 -31.81 -14.39
CA ILE A 214 9.86 -31.06 -15.26
C ILE A 214 10.65 -30.67 -16.51
N THR A 215 10.39 -31.38 -17.60
CA THR A 215 11.06 -31.21 -18.89
C THR A 215 10.82 -29.81 -19.46
N ALA A 216 11.78 -29.27 -20.22
CA ALA A 216 11.68 -27.96 -20.87
C ALA A 216 10.33 -27.70 -21.59
N PRO A 217 9.74 -28.67 -22.32
CA PRO A 217 8.39 -28.52 -22.89
C PRO A 217 7.28 -28.34 -21.85
N GLN A 218 7.35 -29.00 -20.69
CA GLN A 218 6.37 -28.84 -19.61
C GLN A 218 6.47 -27.46 -18.94
N ARG A 219 7.66 -26.84 -18.90
CA ARG A 219 7.84 -25.47 -18.41
C ARG A 219 7.17 -24.44 -19.32
N ALA A 220 7.32 -24.59 -20.63
CA ALA A 220 6.66 -23.74 -21.62
C ALA A 220 5.13 -23.89 -21.59
N ILE A 221 4.61 -25.05 -21.19
CA ILE A 221 3.17 -25.30 -21.01
C ILE A 221 2.65 -24.64 -19.72
N CYS A 222 3.40 -24.70 -18.61
CA CYS A 222 3.04 -23.98 -17.38
C CYS A 222 3.07 -22.45 -17.56
N GLU A 223 4.06 -21.92 -18.29
CA GLU A 223 4.14 -20.49 -18.62
C GLU A 223 2.98 -20.04 -19.51
N ARG A 224 2.58 -20.84 -20.51
CA ARG A 224 1.40 -20.55 -21.35
C ARG A 224 0.10 -20.62 -20.56
N HIS A 225 -0.09 -21.60 -19.68
CA HIS A 225 -1.29 -21.69 -18.85
C HIS A 225 -1.39 -20.54 -17.83
N ALA A 226 -0.27 -20.10 -17.25
CA ALA A 226 -0.23 -18.92 -16.40
C ALA A 226 -0.60 -17.64 -17.15
N PHE A 227 -0.21 -17.51 -18.42
CA PHE A 227 -0.59 -16.38 -19.28
C PHE A 227 -2.06 -16.41 -19.73
N ILE A 228 -2.64 -17.60 -19.94
CA ILE A 228 -4.05 -17.75 -20.34
C ILE A 228 -4.98 -17.43 -19.17
N HIS A 229 -4.63 -17.81 -17.93
CA HIS A 229 -5.40 -17.44 -16.73
C HIS A 229 -5.24 -15.97 -16.32
N ALA A 230 -4.26 -15.25 -16.84
CA ALA A 230 -4.09 -13.81 -16.61
C ALA A 230 -4.85 -12.93 -17.63
N ARG A 231 -5.59 -13.53 -18.58
CA ARG A 231 -6.36 -12.84 -19.63
C ARG A 231 -7.87 -13.10 -19.59
N ASN A 232 -8.37 -13.85 -18.62
CA ASN A 232 -9.80 -14.00 -18.33
C ASN A 232 -10.11 -13.40 -16.97
#